data_AF-A0A267FUD8-F1
#
_entry.id   AF-A0A267FUD8-F1
#
_cell.length_a   1.000
_cell.length_b   1.000
_cell.length_c   1.000
_cell.angle_alpha   90.00
_cell.angle_beta   90.00
_cell.angle_gamma   90.00
#
_symmetry.space_group_name_H-M   'P 1'
#
loop_
_entity.id
_entity.type
_entity.pdbx_description
1 polymer ?
#
loop_
_entity_poly.entity_id
_entity_poly.type
_entity_poly.pdbx_seq_one_letter_code
_entity_poly.pdbx_strand_id
1 'polypeptide(L)'
;CLRLAMPRQFALALAVGLASCCLLADIAFADGQKKEVKELRIGVKKRVPAEECTARAAKGDTVSMHYTGTLYSDGSKFDSSLDRNQPFKFTLGVGQVIKGWDQGLIGMCKGEKRRLVIPAHLGYGESGSPPKIPGNSALVFEVELLDIERKDSEMFSSKMPGEL
;
A
#
# COMPACT_ATOMS: atom_id res chain seq x y z
N CYS A 1 57.47 -25.04 -8.37
CA CYS A 1 56.21 -24.33 -8.03
C CYS A 1 55.06 -25.00 -8.77
N LEU A 2 54.37 -25.94 -8.11
CA LEU A 2 53.36 -26.78 -8.75
C LEU A 2 52.00 -26.07 -8.71
N ARG A 3 51.39 -26.00 -9.90
CA ARG A 3 50.15 -25.35 -10.25
C ARG A 3 49.09 -26.45 -10.49
N LEU A 4 47.83 -26.13 -10.19
CA LEU A 4 46.62 -26.71 -10.82
C LEU A 4 46.28 -28.16 -10.38
N ALA A 5 45.05 -28.63 -10.37
CA ALA A 5 43.72 -28.06 -10.54
C ALA A 5 42.72 -29.16 -10.07
N MET A 6 41.52 -28.72 -9.73
CA MET A 6 40.34 -29.50 -9.37
C MET A 6 39.93 -30.52 -10.47
N PRO A 7 39.31 -31.66 -10.11
CA PRO A 7 38.42 -32.36 -11.04
C PRO A 7 36.97 -32.47 -10.54
N ARG A 8 36.07 -32.19 -11.49
CA ARG A 8 34.65 -32.60 -11.54
C ARG A 8 34.56 -34.13 -11.49
N GLN A 9 33.57 -34.70 -10.79
CA GLN A 9 32.55 -35.59 -11.40
C GLN A 9 31.68 -36.34 -10.36
N PHE A 10 30.36 -36.20 -10.54
CA PHE A 10 29.28 -37.21 -10.49
C PHE A 10 29.54 -38.57 -9.83
N ALA A 11 28.66 -38.99 -8.92
CA ALA A 11 27.74 -40.13 -9.12
C ALA A 11 26.95 -40.48 -7.84
N LEU A 12 25.67 -40.86 -8.05
CA LEU A 12 24.65 -41.31 -7.10
C LEU A 12 24.97 -42.66 -6.42
N ALA A 13 24.41 -42.90 -5.21
CA ALA A 13 23.67 -44.14 -4.88
C ALA A 13 22.90 -44.04 -3.53
N LEU A 14 21.66 -44.55 -3.51
CA LEU A 14 20.70 -44.66 -2.41
C LEU A 14 21.03 -45.79 -1.40
N ALA A 15 20.63 -45.64 -0.13
CA ALA A 15 19.97 -46.69 0.69
C ALA A 15 19.41 -46.11 2.01
N VAL A 16 18.16 -46.44 2.35
CA VAL A 16 17.44 -46.06 3.58
C VAL A 16 17.37 -47.27 4.52
N GLY A 17 17.66 -47.09 5.82
CA GLY A 17 17.50 -48.11 6.87
C GLY A 17 17.21 -47.47 8.24
N LEU A 18 16.17 -47.96 8.92
CA LEU A 18 15.52 -47.41 10.12
C LEU A 18 16.19 -47.85 11.44
N ALA A 19 16.31 -46.90 12.39
CA ALA A 19 15.84 -46.97 13.80
C ALA A 19 16.82 -46.42 14.86
N SER A 20 16.33 -45.38 15.55
CA SER A 20 16.64 -45.00 16.94
C SER A 20 17.95 -44.27 17.24
N CYS A 21 18.02 -43.01 16.81
CA CYS A 21 18.72 -41.98 17.56
C CYS A 21 17.82 -40.75 17.59
N CYS A 22 17.33 -40.39 18.78
CA CYS A 22 16.68 -39.12 19.03
C CYS A 22 17.64 -37.97 18.65
N LEU A 23 17.51 -37.46 17.44
CA LEU A 23 17.91 -36.09 17.13
C LEU A 23 16.63 -35.36 16.75
N LEU A 24 16.03 -34.81 17.80
CA LEU A 24 14.99 -33.80 17.72
C LEU A 24 15.47 -32.67 16.81
N ALA A 25 14.53 -32.24 15.96
CA ALA A 25 14.28 -30.86 15.55
C ALA A 25 15.51 -30.04 15.15
N ASP A 26 15.61 -29.77 13.85
CA ASP A 26 15.86 -28.41 13.35
C ASP A 26 15.42 -28.35 11.88
N ILE A 27 14.11 -28.43 11.63
CA ILE A 27 13.60 -27.80 10.41
C ILE A 27 13.60 -26.31 10.72
N ALA A 28 14.72 -25.66 10.43
CA ALA A 28 14.84 -24.21 10.47
C ALA A 28 13.90 -23.60 9.41
N PHE A 29 12.63 -23.43 9.78
CA PHE A 29 11.71 -22.52 9.12
C PHE A 29 11.86 -21.14 9.76
N ALA A 30 12.61 -20.25 9.12
CA ALA A 30 12.58 -18.79 9.23
C ALA A 30 13.95 -18.30 8.74
N ASP A 31 14.07 -17.50 7.69
CA ASP A 31 13.39 -16.23 7.54
C ASP A 31 13.00 -16.06 6.06
N GLY A 32 11.69 -16.00 5.79
CA GLY A 32 11.23 -15.37 4.57
C GLY A 32 11.63 -13.91 4.67
N GLN A 33 12.71 -13.51 4.01
CA GLN A 33 13.21 -12.14 4.02
C GLN A 33 12.06 -11.17 3.71
N LYS A 34 11.46 -10.57 4.74
CA LYS A 34 10.48 -9.49 4.59
C LYS A 34 11.22 -8.34 3.94
N LYS A 35 11.01 -8.17 2.64
CA LYS A 35 11.57 -7.06 1.89
C LYS A 35 11.09 -5.75 2.51
N GLU A 36 11.98 -5.07 3.21
CA GLU A 36 11.68 -3.81 3.91
C GLU A 36 11.28 -2.73 2.90
N VAL A 37 10.10 -2.14 3.07
CA VAL A 37 9.65 -1.01 2.27
C VAL A 37 10.03 0.26 3.00
N LYS A 38 10.96 1.04 2.45
CA LYS A 38 11.46 2.29 3.05
C LYS A 38 10.80 3.54 2.48
N GLU A 39 10.16 3.44 1.33
CA GLU A 39 9.60 4.60 0.63
C GLU A 39 8.18 4.30 0.14
N LEU A 40 7.38 5.36 0.01
CA LEU A 40 6.05 5.28 -0.58
C LEU A 40 6.18 4.92 -2.08
N ARG A 41 5.53 3.84 -2.50
CA ARG A 41 5.51 3.42 -3.91
C ARG A 41 4.11 3.59 -4.46
N ILE A 42 3.96 4.43 -5.48
CA ILE A 42 2.69 4.72 -6.12
C ILE A 42 2.64 4.00 -7.47
N GLY A 43 1.77 3.01 -7.61
CA GLY A 43 1.48 2.34 -8.87
C GLY A 43 0.11 2.77 -9.39
N VAL A 44 -0.01 3.13 -10.67
CA VAL A 44 -1.31 3.40 -11.27
C VAL A 44 -1.86 2.11 -11.89
N LYS A 45 -3.00 1.64 -11.42
CA LYS A 45 -3.68 0.42 -11.87
C LYS A 45 -4.62 0.70 -13.05
N LYS A 46 -5.33 1.83 -12.99
CA LYS A 46 -6.20 2.32 -14.06
C LYS A 46 -5.96 3.80 -14.22
N ARG A 47 -5.49 4.22 -15.40
CA ARG A 47 -5.39 5.63 -15.77
C ARG A 47 -6.72 6.10 -16.36
N VAL A 48 -7.06 7.35 -16.11
CA VAL A 48 -8.15 8.05 -16.76
C VAL A 48 -7.54 8.94 -17.85
N PRO A 49 -8.07 8.93 -19.09
CA PRO A 49 -7.63 9.84 -20.14
C PRO A 49 -7.69 11.30 -19.68
N ALA A 50 -6.78 12.15 -20.17
CA ALA A 50 -6.73 13.55 -19.77
C ALA A 50 -8.04 14.30 -20.10
N GLU A 51 -8.69 13.89 -21.19
CA GLU A 51 -9.97 14.44 -21.68
C GLU A 51 -11.15 14.16 -20.71
N GLU A 52 -11.10 13.05 -19.96
CA GLU A 52 -12.12 12.68 -18.98
C GLU A 52 -11.79 13.16 -17.56
N CYS A 53 -10.54 13.56 -17.32
CA CYS A 53 -10.08 14.05 -16.02
C CYS A 53 -10.40 15.54 -15.84
N THR A 54 -11.65 15.84 -15.53
CA THR A 54 -12.13 17.22 -15.32
C THR A 54 -11.58 17.87 -14.05
N ALA A 55 -11.32 17.06 -13.01
CA ALA A 55 -10.77 17.51 -11.74
C ALA A 55 -9.71 16.53 -11.22
N ARG A 56 -8.66 17.10 -10.62
CA ARG A 56 -7.60 16.36 -9.92
C ARG A 56 -7.68 16.64 -8.43
N ALA A 57 -7.56 15.57 -7.63
CA ALA A 57 -7.57 15.66 -6.19
C ALA A 57 -6.39 16.51 -5.69
N ALA A 58 -6.70 17.57 -4.96
CA ALA A 58 -5.74 18.48 -4.38
C ALA A 58 -5.89 18.53 -2.84
N LYS A 59 -4.89 19.09 -2.17
CA LYS A 59 -4.94 19.31 -0.73
C LYS A 59 -6.13 20.23 -0.39
N GLY A 60 -6.91 19.84 0.61
CA GLY A 60 -8.12 20.53 1.05
C GLY A 60 -9.41 20.05 0.38
N ASP A 61 -9.31 19.27 -0.71
CA ASP A 61 -10.50 18.67 -1.33
C ASP A 61 -11.06 17.58 -0.42
N THR A 62 -12.39 17.45 -0.42
CA THR A 62 -13.05 16.31 0.20
C THR A 62 -13.19 15.22 -0.86
N VAL A 63 -12.58 14.06 -0.61
CA VAL A 63 -12.54 12.95 -1.56
C VAL A 63 -13.36 11.79 -1.04
N SER A 64 -14.08 11.14 -1.95
CA SER A 64 -14.81 9.90 -1.68
C SER A 64 -14.18 8.76 -2.48
N MET A 65 -13.85 7.65 -1.83
CA MET A 65 -13.17 6.54 -2.50
C MET A 65 -13.55 5.16 -1.98
N HIS A 66 -13.35 4.16 -2.84
CA HIS A 66 -13.21 2.79 -2.40
C HIS A 66 -11.75 2.42 -2.20
N TYR A 67 -11.50 1.62 -1.17
CA TYR A 67 -10.20 1.03 -0.91
C TYR A 67 -10.30 -0.41 -0.41
N THR A 68 -9.22 -1.14 -0.62
CA THR A 68 -8.90 -2.39 0.06
C THR A 68 -7.46 -2.31 0.59
N GLY A 69 -7.30 -2.52 1.89
CA GLY A 69 -6.02 -2.52 2.59
C GLY A 69 -5.57 -3.94 2.95
N THR A 70 -4.35 -4.28 2.55
CA THR A 70 -3.71 -5.56 2.88
C THR A 70 -2.33 -5.35 3.50
N LEU A 71 -1.89 -6.29 4.32
CA LEU A 71 -0.53 -6.30 4.85
C LEU A 71 0.45 -6.67 3.73
N TYR A 72 1.58 -5.94 3.64
CA TYR A 72 2.59 -6.23 2.61
C TYR A 72 3.25 -7.61 2.80
N SER A 73 3.33 -8.10 4.04
CA SER A 73 4.07 -9.30 4.38
C SER A 73 3.44 -10.60 3.91
N ASP A 74 2.12 -10.71 4.03
CA ASP A 74 1.36 -11.94 3.80
C ASP A 74 0.15 -11.71 2.86
N GLY A 75 -0.11 -10.45 2.49
CA GLY A 75 -1.27 -10.09 1.66
C GLY A 75 -2.59 -10.15 2.42
N SER A 76 -2.59 -10.34 3.74
CA SER A 76 -3.81 -10.50 4.52
C SER A 76 -4.60 -9.19 4.53
N LYS A 77 -5.90 -9.28 4.20
CA LYS A 77 -6.80 -8.12 4.17
C LYS A 77 -7.19 -7.74 5.59
N PHE A 78 -6.83 -6.53 6.01
CA PHE A 78 -7.23 -6.00 7.32
C PHE A 78 -8.50 -5.13 7.23
N ASP A 79 -8.73 -4.49 6.08
CA ASP A 79 -9.86 -3.60 5.90
C ASP A 79 -10.24 -3.38 4.42
N SER A 80 -11.53 -3.16 4.15
CA SER A 80 -12.03 -2.75 2.84
C SER A 80 -13.35 -2.00 2.97
N SER A 81 -13.46 -0.89 2.23
CA SER A 81 -14.72 -0.16 2.07
C SER A 81 -15.79 -0.96 1.29
N LEU A 82 -15.37 -1.89 0.43
CA LEU A 82 -16.27 -2.69 -0.40
C LEU A 82 -17.02 -3.70 0.46
N ASP A 83 -16.35 -4.29 1.46
CA ASP A 83 -16.97 -5.21 2.41
C ASP A 83 -18.09 -4.54 3.21
N ARG A 84 -18.03 -3.21 3.39
CA ARG A 84 -19.05 -2.41 4.08
C ARG A 84 -20.07 -1.76 3.14
N ASN A 85 -19.90 -1.87 1.82
CA ASN A 85 -20.70 -1.16 0.82
C ASN A 85 -20.82 0.34 1.07
N GLN A 86 -19.81 0.96 1.68
CA GLN A 86 -19.82 2.38 2.03
C GLN A 86 -18.51 3.03 1.59
N PRO A 87 -18.55 4.03 0.67
CA PRO A 87 -17.39 4.83 0.33
C PRO A 87 -16.78 5.51 1.55
N PHE A 88 -15.47 5.61 1.58
CA PHE A 88 -14.77 6.34 2.62
C PHE A 88 -14.54 7.78 2.16
N LYS A 89 -15.02 8.73 2.96
CA LYS A 89 -14.98 10.16 2.69
C LYS A 89 -14.10 10.87 3.71
N PHE A 90 -13.13 11.66 3.25
CA PHE A 90 -12.22 12.43 4.10
C PHE A 90 -11.65 13.63 3.36
N THR A 91 -11.03 14.56 4.08
CA THR A 91 -10.35 15.72 3.49
C THR A 91 -8.88 15.38 3.23
N LEU A 92 -8.43 15.57 1.98
CA LEU A 92 -7.10 15.18 1.55
C LEU A 92 -6.02 16.19 2.00
N GLY A 93 -4.89 15.69 2.51
CA GLY A 93 -3.69 16.51 2.75
C GLY A 93 -3.73 17.38 4.01
N VAL A 94 -4.69 17.12 4.90
CA VAL A 94 -4.86 17.85 6.19
C VAL A 94 -4.50 16.99 7.41
N GLY A 95 -3.96 15.77 7.21
CA GLY A 95 -3.59 14.88 8.31
C GLY A 95 -4.75 14.12 8.95
N GLN A 96 -5.91 14.03 8.28
CA GLN A 96 -7.04 13.20 8.73
C GLN A 96 -6.80 11.70 8.53
N VAL A 97 -5.91 11.34 7.62
CA VAL A 97 -5.55 9.96 7.28
C VAL A 97 -4.05 9.76 7.40
N ILE A 98 -3.59 8.51 7.25
CA ILE A 98 -2.16 8.19 7.28
C ILE A 98 -1.38 8.99 6.24
N LYS A 99 -0.14 9.38 6.57
CA LYS A 99 0.70 10.26 5.73
C LYS A 99 0.88 9.72 4.30
N GLY A 100 0.95 8.41 4.14
CA GLY A 100 1.08 7.78 2.82
C GLY A 100 -0.13 8.00 1.92
N TRP A 101 -1.34 8.18 2.47
CA TRP A 101 -2.53 8.54 1.70
C TRP A 101 -2.51 10.02 1.32
N ASP A 102 -2.19 10.89 2.27
CA ASP A 102 -2.08 12.33 2.03
C ASP A 102 -1.06 12.66 0.93
N GLN A 103 0.00 11.86 0.79
CA GLN A 103 0.98 12.00 -0.29
C GLN A 103 0.60 11.24 -1.56
N GLY A 104 0.09 10.01 -1.44
CA GLY A 104 -0.10 9.09 -2.57
C GLY A 104 -1.32 9.38 -3.46
N LEU A 105 -2.31 10.10 -2.92
CA LEU A 105 -3.60 10.34 -3.58
C LEU A 105 -3.67 11.69 -4.30
N ILE A 106 -2.70 12.57 -4.06
CA ILE A 106 -2.61 13.86 -4.74
C ILE A 106 -2.51 13.64 -6.26
N GLY A 107 -3.25 14.45 -7.01
CA GLY A 107 -3.28 14.42 -8.47
C GLY A 107 -4.07 13.27 -9.09
N MET A 108 -4.79 12.46 -8.29
CA MET A 108 -5.72 11.44 -8.82
C MET A 108 -6.89 12.09 -9.54
N CYS A 109 -7.29 11.50 -10.66
CA CYS A 109 -8.53 11.80 -11.36
C CYS A 109 -9.69 10.98 -10.80
N LYS A 110 -10.91 11.51 -10.88
CA LYS A 110 -12.14 10.73 -10.62
C LYS A 110 -12.18 9.50 -11.53
N GLY A 111 -12.43 8.33 -10.95
CA GLY A 111 -12.41 7.03 -11.64
C GLY A 111 -11.03 6.38 -11.79
N GLU A 112 -9.95 7.04 -11.35
CA GLU A 112 -8.59 6.49 -11.37
C GLU A 112 -8.42 5.44 -10.27
N LYS A 113 -7.69 4.35 -10.57
CA LYS A 113 -7.30 3.34 -9.58
C LYS A 113 -5.80 3.36 -9.36
N ARG A 114 -5.37 3.38 -8.10
CA ARG A 114 -3.96 3.29 -7.70
C ARG A 114 -3.72 2.14 -6.74
N ARG A 115 -2.48 1.68 -6.73
CA ARG A 115 -1.92 0.77 -5.73
C ARG A 115 -0.80 1.49 -5.00
N LEU A 116 -1.02 1.78 -3.72
CA LEU A 116 -0.04 2.42 -2.84
C LEU A 116 0.64 1.36 -1.99
N VAL A 117 1.97 1.34 -1.98
CA VAL A 117 2.73 0.57 -0.99
C VAL A 117 3.31 1.56 0.01
N ILE A 118 2.83 1.49 1.25
CA ILE A 118 3.09 2.47 2.28
C ILE A 118 4.02 1.86 3.32
N PRO A 119 5.21 2.44 3.54
CA PRO A 119 6.12 1.98 4.59
C PRO A 119 5.52 2.29 5.98
N ALA A 120 5.95 1.56 7.01
CA ALA A 120 5.33 1.65 8.33
C ALA A 120 5.29 3.08 8.89
N HIS A 121 6.38 3.85 8.75
CA HIS A 121 6.46 5.23 9.25
C HIS A 121 5.53 6.23 8.54
N LEU A 122 4.99 5.89 7.36
CA LEU A 122 3.94 6.67 6.68
C LEU A 122 2.54 6.06 6.88
N GLY A 123 2.44 4.93 7.59
CA GLY A 123 1.23 4.24 7.98
C GLY A 123 0.98 4.36 9.49
N TYR A 124 1.02 3.23 10.20
CA TYR A 124 0.74 3.13 11.64
C TYR A 124 2.00 3.04 12.53
N GLY A 125 3.19 3.15 11.95
CA GLY A 125 4.46 3.18 12.68
C GLY A 125 4.75 1.91 13.49
N GLU A 126 5.56 2.08 14.54
CA GLU A 126 5.95 1.01 15.47
C GLU A 126 4.77 0.48 16.28
N SER A 127 3.78 1.31 16.59
CA SER A 127 2.61 0.92 17.38
C SER A 127 1.64 0.04 16.59
N GLY A 128 1.59 0.19 15.26
CA GLY A 128 0.61 -0.51 14.43
C GLY A 128 -0.83 -0.09 14.76
N SER A 129 -1.79 -0.97 14.46
CA SER A 129 -3.18 -0.87 14.88
C SER A 129 -3.70 -2.26 15.25
N PRO A 130 -3.38 -2.75 16.47
CA PRO A 130 -3.78 -4.08 16.92
C PRO A 130 -5.31 -4.25 16.95
N PRO A 131 -5.84 -5.47 16.76
CA PRO A 131 -5.11 -6.71 16.49
C PRO A 131 -4.77 -6.91 15.00
N LYS A 132 -5.31 -6.08 14.11
CA LYS A 132 -5.28 -6.34 12.65
C LYS A 132 -3.99 -5.92 11.97
N ILE A 133 -3.33 -4.87 12.47
CA ILE A 133 -2.11 -4.32 11.88
C ILE A 133 -1.01 -4.39 12.93
N PRO A 134 -0.07 -5.33 12.81
CA PRO A 134 1.10 -5.39 13.68
C PRO A 134 1.96 -4.12 13.54
N GLY A 135 2.69 -3.78 14.60
CA GLY A 135 3.71 -2.74 14.56
C GLY A 135 4.73 -2.95 13.45
N ASN A 136 5.28 -1.86 12.91
CA ASN A 136 6.28 -1.87 11.84
C ASN A 136 5.84 -2.57 10.54
N SER A 137 4.53 -2.67 10.30
CA SER A 137 4.00 -3.29 9.08
C SER A 137 3.94 -2.30 7.93
N ALA A 138 4.53 -2.68 6.79
CA ALA A 138 4.24 -2.04 5.52
C ALA A 138 2.85 -2.47 5.01
N LEU A 139 2.16 -1.55 4.34
CA LEU A 139 0.78 -1.73 3.91
C LEU A 139 0.68 -1.62 2.39
N VAL A 140 -0.28 -2.33 1.82
CA VAL A 140 -0.68 -2.19 0.43
C VAL A 140 -2.12 -1.73 0.40
N PHE A 141 -2.38 -0.64 -0.30
CA PHE A 141 -3.73 -0.16 -0.55
C PHE A 141 -4.01 -0.18 -2.04
N GLU A 142 -5.10 -0.80 -2.43
CA GLU A 142 -5.72 -0.58 -3.73
C GLU A 142 -6.87 0.38 -3.54
N VAL A 143 -6.82 1.52 -4.23
CA VAL A 143 -7.74 2.64 -4.06
C VAL A 143 -8.37 3.00 -5.41
N GLU A 144 -9.61 3.46 -5.36
CA GLU A 144 -10.40 3.94 -6.49
C GLU A 144 -11.11 5.23 -6.10
N LEU A 145 -10.75 6.33 -6.75
CA LEU A 145 -11.36 7.62 -6.46
C LEU A 145 -12.75 7.69 -7.12
N LEU A 146 -13.79 7.89 -6.32
CA LEU A 146 -15.17 7.97 -6.81
C LEU A 146 -15.61 9.40 -7.03
N ASP A 147 -15.22 10.32 -6.15
CA ASP A 147 -15.63 11.71 -6.26
C ASP A 147 -14.66 12.68 -5.59
N ILE A 148 -14.70 13.93 -6.06
CA ILE A 148 -13.93 15.06 -5.54
C ILE A 148 -14.90 16.22 -5.31
N GLU A 149 -15.07 16.61 -4.06
CA GLU A 149 -15.85 17.76 -3.64
C GLU A 149 -14.92 18.89 -3.21
N ARG A 150 -14.88 19.95 -4.00
CA ARG A 150 -14.19 21.19 -3.65
C ARG A 150 -15.21 22.19 -3.11
N LYS A 151 -15.00 22.68 -1.89
CA LYS A 151 -15.72 23.86 -1.42
C LYS A 151 -15.10 25.08 -2.08
N ASP A 152 -15.58 25.41 -3.27
CA ASP A 152 -15.24 26.64 -3.96
C ASP A 152 -15.77 27.83 -3.13
N SER A 153 -14.94 28.31 -2.20
CA SER A 153 -15.24 29.51 -1.40
C SER A 153 -14.97 30.82 -2.17
N GLU A 154 -14.65 30.74 -3.46
CA GLU A 154 -14.25 31.88 -4.29
C GLU A 154 -14.99 31.89 -5.64
N MET A 155 -16.32 31.80 -5.64
CA MET A 155 -17.12 32.13 -6.83
C MET A 155 -18.23 33.17 -6.55
N PHE A 156 -18.37 33.66 -5.31
CA PHE A 156 -19.49 34.55 -4.94
C PHE A 156 -19.10 35.86 -4.21
N SER A 157 -17.82 36.23 -4.16
CA SER A 157 -17.42 37.51 -3.52
C SER A 157 -17.16 38.66 -4.49
N SER A 158 -16.94 38.42 -5.80
CA SER A 158 -16.57 39.49 -6.75
C SER A 158 -17.69 39.98 -7.69
N LYS A 159 -18.93 39.50 -7.54
CA LYS A 159 -20.09 40.05 -8.26
C LYS A 159 -21.16 40.51 -7.26
N MET A 160 -20.89 41.60 -6.56
CA MET A 160 -21.98 42.49 -6.15
C MET A 160 -22.24 43.47 -7.30
N PRO A 161 -23.35 43.32 -8.06
CA PRO A 161 -23.85 44.42 -8.88
C PRO A 161 -24.66 45.36 -7.99
N GLY A 162 -24.19 46.60 -7.87
CA GLY A 162 -25.03 47.76 -7.58
C GLY A 162 -24.91 48.33 -6.17
N GLU A 163 -24.20 49.46 -6.07
CA GLU A 163 -24.69 50.58 -5.29
C GLU A 163 -24.43 51.88 -6.07
N LEU A 164 -25.53 52.40 -6.63
CA LEU A 164 -25.92 53.76 -7.06
C LEU A 164 -24.91 54.69 -7.73
#